data_AF-A0A1H5PUC8-F1
#
_entry.id   AF-A0A1H5PUC8-F1
#
_cell.length_a   1.000
_cell.length_b   1.000
_cell.length_c   1.000
_cell.angle_alpha   90.00
_cell.angle_beta   90.00
_cell.angle_gamma   90.00
#
_symmetry.space_group_name_H-M   'P 1'
#
loop_
_entity.id
_entity.type
_entity.pdbx_description
1 polymer ?
#
loop_
_entity_poly.entity_id
_entity_poly.type
_entity_poly.pdbx_seq_one_letter_code
_entity_poly.pdbx_strand_id
1 'polypeptide(L)'
;MSFQDDPGQRWGNPQWAPQPAAGEPSRLGGQRTALTVLLAIIAVVSVLSIAAYAGRIGYVDEVLESGSIDRAAAEDADGFVAVGEILWVLLMLAIAPVFIVWQYRHAKNARLLGSQDGGVASPGWAIGGWFIPLANFVIPAINLFGNARHSTTSAERRGPAIVPVWAVCWGLAAALDRGAQASIPDELSSDYLDRLRTADTLSLAANVGYIAAAVLAVVMVRTLTTRQEAALATRMTSIGHQQPYASWPAAPPGAQYGQQPYGQPGYGQQPYGQPAYGPPPAGPPYGQPAPPYGQPQPGPNPPPSPFAPSDPPPNADGPAAPPAPPPPVPPPAP
;
A
#
# COMPACT_ATOMS: atom_id res chain seq x y z
N MET A 1 45.93 -13.84 -34.51
CA MET A 1 44.54 -14.20 -34.17
C MET A 1 44.36 -13.89 -32.69
N SER A 2 43.64 -12.80 -32.42
CA SER A 2 43.43 -12.23 -31.09
C SER A 2 42.42 -13.05 -30.29
N PHE A 3 42.60 -13.06 -28.98
CA PHE A 3 41.88 -13.82 -27.95
C PHE A 3 40.40 -13.39 -27.75
N GLN A 4 39.73 -12.85 -28.78
CA GLN A 4 38.44 -12.16 -28.66
C GLN A 4 37.26 -12.77 -29.45
N ASP A 5 37.45 -13.88 -30.14
CA ASP A 5 36.39 -14.51 -30.96
C ASP A 5 35.86 -15.82 -30.35
N ASP A 6 35.37 -15.79 -29.11
CA ASP A 6 34.55 -16.86 -28.54
C ASP A 6 33.07 -16.41 -28.46
N PRO A 7 32.18 -16.90 -29.33
CA PRO A 7 30.76 -16.53 -29.35
C PRO A 7 29.96 -17.08 -28.14
N GLY A 8 30.59 -17.75 -27.18
CA GLY A 8 29.95 -18.27 -25.96
C GLY A 8 29.80 -17.28 -24.79
N GLN A 9 30.47 -16.11 -24.79
CA GLN A 9 30.46 -15.19 -23.64
C GLN A 9 29.43 -14.06 -23.75
N ARG A 10 28.16 -14.40 -23.98
CA ARG A 10 27.05 -13.48 -23.68
C ARG A 10 26.86 -13.39 -22.16
N TRP A 11 27.71 -12.62 -21.50
CA TRP A 11 27.51 -12.18 -20.11
C TRP A 11 26.29 -11.27 -20.04
N GLY A 12 25.14 -11.88 -19.84
CA GLY A 12 23.87 -11.17 -19.76
C GLY A 12 22.69 -12.11 -19.67
N ASN A 13 22.80 -13.20 -18.89
CA ASN A 13 21.60 -13.87 -18.42
C ASN A 13 20.98 -12.98 -17.33
N PRO A 14 19.80 -12.36 -17.55
CA PRO A 14 19.11 -11.60 -16.49
C PRO A 14 18.68 -12.50 -15.31
N GLN A 15 18.90 -13.81 -15.41
CA GLN A 15 18.64 -14.80 -14.37
C GLN A 15 19.57 -14.69 -13.15
N TRP A 16 20.69 -13.98 -13.23
CA TRP A 16 21.68 -13.87 -12.15
C TRP A 16 21.66 -12.54 -11.40
N ALA A 17 20.71 -11.63 -11.64
CA ALA A 17 20.59 -10.47 -10.74
C ALA A 17 20.28 -11.00 -9.33
N PRO A 18 21.16 -10.82 -8.32
CA PRO A 18 20.84 -11.21 -6.97
C PRO A 18 19.56 -10.48 -6.61
N GLN A 19 18.48 -11.22 -6.28
CA GLN A 19 17.28 -10.57 -5.80
C GLN A 19 17.71 -9.64 -4.66
N PRO A 20 17.36 -8.34 -4.68
CA PRO A 20 17.77 -7.42 -3.63
C PRO A 20 17.43 -8.06 -2.29
N ALA A 21 18.34 -7.98 -1.32
CA ALA A 21 18.23 -8.62 -0.02
C ALA A 21 16.89 -8.23 0.61
N ALA A 22 15.88 -9.05 0.34
CA ALA A 22 14.56 -8.80 0.81
C ALA A 22 14.67 -9.14 2.29
N GLY A 23 14.58 -8.11 3.13
CA GLY A 23 14.79 -8.21 4.57
C GLY A 23 13.87 -9.25 5.22
N GLU A 24 14.05 -9.49 6.51
CA GLU A 24 13.29 -10.52 7.23
C GLU A 24 11.77 -10.43 7.01
N PRO A 25 11.09 -11.58 6.83
CA PRO A 25 9.65 -11.57 6.59
C PRO A 25 8.87 -11.00 7.76
N SER A 26 7.86 -10.22 7.40
CA SER A 26 6.94 -9.64 8.36
C SER A 26 5.99 -10.70 8.92
N ARG A 27 5.97 -10.85 10.25
CA ARG A 27 5.03 -11.73 10.98
C ARG A 27 3.57 -11.27 10.84
N LEU A 28 2.70 -12.07 10.24
CA LEU A 28 1.29 -11.72 9.99
C LEU A 28 0.30 -12.24 11.05
N GLY A 29 0.69 -13.20 11.90
CA GLY A 29 -0.19 -13.87 12.85
C GLY A 29 -1.01 -12.94 13.77
N GLY A 30 -0.37 -11.91 14.37
CA GLY A 30 -1.07 -10.96 15.24
C GLY A 30 -2.15 -10.14 14.50
N GLN A 31 -1.88 -9.75 13.25
CA GLN A 31 -2.82 -8.99 12.42
C GLN A 31 -3.97 -9.87 11.93
N ARG A 32 -3.69 -11.14 11.59
CA ARG A 32 -4.74 -12.11 11.25
C ARG A 32 -5.74 -12.27 12.39
N THR A 33 -5.26 -12.39 13.63
CA THR A 33 -6.12 -12.49 14.82
C THR A 33 -6.90 -11.21 15.04
N ALA A 34 -6.23 -10.05 15.04
CA ALA A 34 -6.88 -8.75 15.22
C ALA A 34 -7.98 -8.52 14.17
N LEU A 35 -7.69 -8.72 12.89
CA LEU A 35 -8.67 -8.59 11.81
C LEU A 35 -9.82 -9.58 11.95
N THR A 36 -9.55 -10.84 12.32
CA THR A 36 -10.62 -11.82 12.55
C THR A 36 -11.58 -11.33 13.62
N VAL A 37 -11.07 -10.82 14.75
CA VAL A 37 -11.89 -10.34 15.86
C VAL A 37 -12.65 -9.08 15.46
N LEU A 38 -11.98 -8.08 14.89
CA LEU A 38 -12.62 -6.84 14.50
C LEU A 38 -13.69 -7.04 13.40
N LEU A 39 -13.42 -7.90 12.42
CA LEU A 39 -14.39 -8.25 11.36
C LEU A 39 -15.59 -9.04 11.91
N ALA A 40 -15.38 -9.89 12.92
CA ALA A 40 -16.48 -10.56 13.60
C ALA A 40 -17.35 -9.56 14.38
N ILE A 41 -16.72 -8.61 15.09
CA ILE A 41 -17.43 -7.56 15.85
C ILE A 41 -18.24 -6.67 14.89
N ILE A 42 -17.66 -6.21 13.78
CA ILE A 42 -18.42 -5.37 12.84
C ILE A 42 -19.57 -6.13 12.18
N ALA A 43 -19.43 -7.45 11.94
CA ALA A 43 -20.55 -8.26 11.47
C ALA A 43 -21.70 -8.28 12.50
N VAL A 44 -21.39 -8.39 13.80
CA VAL A 44 -22.40 -8.28 14.86
C VAL A 44 -23.02 -6.89 14.91
N VAL A 45 -22.22 -5.82 14.80
CA VAL A 45 -22.74 -4.45 14.76
C VAL A 45 -23.64 -4.24 13.54
N SER A 46 -23.29 -4.77 12.36
CA SER A 46 -24.16 -4.70 11.19
C SER A 46 -25.50 -5.43 11.39
N VAL A 47 -25.56 -6.52 12.17
CA VAL A 47 -26.84 -7.15 12.54
C VAL A 47 -27.67 -6.22 13.42
N LEU A 48 -27.05 -5.52 14.37
CA LEU A 48 -27.74 -4.52 15.19
C LEU A 48 -28.22 -3.34 14.35
N SER A 49 -27.41 -2.87 13.40
CA SER A 49 -27.79 -1.82 12.45
C SER A 49 -28.99 -2.23 11.58
N ILE A 50 -29.07 -3.48 11.14
CA ILE A 50 -30.26 -4.01 10.43
C ILE A 50 -31.51 -3.87 11.29
N ALA A 51 -31.42 -4.23 12.58
CA ALA A 51 -32.55 -4.08 13.50
C ALA A 51 -32.94 -2.61 13.72
N ALA A 52 -31.96 -1.70 13.80
CA ALA A 52 -32.19 -0.27 13.94
C ALA A 52 -32.91 0.32 12.70
N TYR A 53 -32.40 0.04 11.49
CA TYR A 53 -33.05 0.50 10.25
C TYR A 53 -34.44 -0.13 10.07
N ALA A 54 -34.62 -1.41 10.38
CA ALA A 54 -35.93 -2.07 10.32
C ALA A 54 -36.93 -1.42 11.28
N GLY A 55 -36.49 -1.08 12.50
CA GLY A 55 -37.31 -0.38 13.48
C GLY A 55 -37.73 1.01 13.01
N ARG A 56 -36.78 1.79 12.46
CA ARG A 56 -37.09 3.13 11.91
C ARG A 56 -38.01 3.07 10.69
N ILE A 57 -37.82 2.11 9.78
CA ILE A 57 -38.74 1.86 8.67
C ILE A 57 -40.16 1.58 9.18
N GLY A 58 -40.29 0.71 10.19
CA GLY A 58 -41.58 0.39 10.80
C GLY A 58 -42.27 1.61 11.41
N TYR A 59 -41.51 2.46 12.11
CA TYR A 59 -42.02 3.71 12.66
C TYR A 59 -42.45 4.69 11.55
N VAL A 60 -41.64 4.86 10.50
CA VAL A 60 -41.99 5.71 9.37
C VAL A 60 -43.26 5.24 8.67
N ASP A 61 -43.43 3.91 8.51
CA ASP A 61 -44.65 3.33 7.93
C ASP A 61 -45.90 3.64 8.79
N GLU A 62 -45.78 3.56 10.11
CA GLU A 62 -46.87 3.93 11.04
C GLU A 62 -47.22 5.42 10.96
N VAL A 63 -46.23 6.31 10.84
CA VAL A 63 -46.47 7.76 10.67
C VAL A 63 -47.17 8.04 9.34
N LEU A 64 -46.76 7.37 8.26
CA LEU A 64 -47.37 7.52 6.94
C LEU A 64 -48.83 7.02 6.90
N GLU A 65 -49.15 5.95 7.64
CA GLU A 65 -50.52 5.42 7.73
C GLU A 65 -51.41 6.24 8.67
N SER A 66 -50.90 6.59 9.85
CA SER A 66 -51.68 7.27 10.90
C SER A 66 -51.78 8.78 10.71
N GLY A 67 -50.80 9.39 10.02
CA GLY A 67 -50.64 10.84 9.92
C GLY A 67 -50.23 11.52 11.24
N SER A 68 -49.87 10.74 12.26
CA SER A 68 -49.53 11.24 13.60
C SER A 68 -48.07 10.95 13.91
N ILE A 69 -47.42 11.90 14.60
CA ILE A 69 -46.01 11.79 14.99
C ILE A 69 -45.94 11.68 16.50
N ASP A 70 -45.42 10.55 16.99
CA ASP A 70 -44.96 10.44 18.37
C ASP A 70 -43.48 10.80 18.43
N ARG A 71 -43.21 11.96 19.01
CA ARG A 71 -41.85 12.49 19.12
C ARG A 71 -40.92 11.56 19.91
N ALA A 72 -41.40 10.91 20.96
CA ALA A 72 -40.55 10.04 21.77
C ALA A 72 -40.14 8.78 20.97
N ALA A 73 -41.10 8.18 20.27
CA ALA A 73 -40.83 7.03 19.40
C ALA A 73 -39.90 7.38 18.23
N ALA A 74 -40.05 8.58 17.64
CA ALA A 74 -39.13 9.08 16.62
C ALA A 74 -37.69 9.21 17.15
N GLU A 75 -37.54 9.87 18.31
CA GLU A 75 -36.23 10.10 18.95
C GLU A 75 -35.54 8.78 19.33
N ASP A 76 -36.30 7.78 19.80
CA ASP A 76 -35.78 6.45 20.11
C ASP A 76 -35.30 5.69 18.86
N ALA A 77 -36.08 5.74 17.76
CA ALA A 77 -35.71 5.09 16.51
C ALA A 77 -34.47 5.74 15.87
N ASP A 78 -34.43 7.07 15.80
CA ASP A 78 -33.27 7.82 15.29
C ASP A 78 -32.05 7.64 16.18
N GLY A 79 -32.23 7.66 17.51
CA GLY A 79 -31.17 7.40 18.47
C GLY A 79 -30.54 6.03 18.29
N PHE A 80 -31.35 4.99 18.05
CA PHE A 80 -30.83 3.65 17.83
C PHE A 80 -30.01 3.54 16.52
N VAL A 81 -30.50 4.13 15.43
CA VAL A 81 -29.75 4.21 14.16
C VAL A 81 -28.44 4.97 14.36
N ALA A 82 -28.47 6.14 15.00
CA ALA A 82 -27.31 6.98 15.24
C ALA A 82 -26.23 6.26 16.06
N VAL A 83 -26.60 5.54 17.12
CA VAL A 83 -25.66 4.72 17.91
C VAL A 83 -25.03 3.63 17.04
N GLY A 84 -25.83 2.96 16.21
CA GLY A 84 -25.35 1.95 15.26
C GLY A 84 -24.31 2.51 14.28
N GLU A 85 -24.59 3.68 13.69
CA GLU A 85 -23.69 4.36 12.76
C GLU A 85 -22.38 4.80 13.44
N ILE A 86 -22.45 5.35 14.65
CA ILE A 86 -21.26 5.74 15.42
C ILE A 86 -20.38 4.51 15.69
N LEU A 87 -20.97 3.40 16.16
CA LEU A 87 -20.23 2.16 16.40
C LEU A 87 -19.58 1.61 15.12
N TRP A 88 -20.31 1.65 14.02
CA TRP A 88 -19.81 1.22 12.71
C TRP A 88 -18.62 2.07 12.26
N VAL A 89 -18.70 3.40 12.36
CA VAL A 89 -17.61 4.32 12.02
C VAL A 89 -16.37 4.07 12.89
N LEU A 90 -16.54 3.93 14.20
CA LEU A 90 -15.43 3.64 15.12
C LEU A 90 -14.75 2.31 14.78
N LEU A 91 -15.53 1.28 14.44
CA LEU A 91 -14.99 -0.02 14.02
C LEU A 91 -14.27 0.08 12.69
N MET A 92 -14.78 0.84 11.72
CA MET A 92 -14.09 1.07 10.45
C MET A 92 -12.77 1.82 10.64
N LEU A 93 -12.72 2.81 11.54
CA LEU A 93 -11.48 3.50 11.92
C LEU A 93 -10.47 2.57 12.60
N ALA A 94 -10.91 1.51 13.27
CA ALA A 94 -10.03 0.47 13.83
C ALA A 94 -9.61 -0.58 12.77
N ILE A 95 -10.54 -1.04 11.93
CA ILE A 95 -10.32 -2.09 10.92
C ILE A 95 -9.43 -1.58 9.80
N ALA A 96 -9.72 -0.40 9.24
CA ALA A 96 -9.07 0.09 8.03
C ALA A 96 -7.54 0.19 8.18
N PRO A 97 -6.97 0.80 9.25
CA PRO A 97 -5.52 0.83 9.43
C PRO A 97 -4.92 -0.56 9.57
N VAL A 98 -5.54 -1.44 10.36
CA VAL A 98 -5.03 -2.80 10.58
C VAL A 98 -5.05 -3.60 9.26
N PHE A 99 -6.11 -3.44 8.46
CA PHE A 99 -6.26 -4.10 7.16
C PHE A 99 -5.23 -3.57 6.17
N ILE A 100 -5.05 -2.25 6.07
CA ILE A 100 -4.06 -1.60 5.21
C ILE A 100 -2.64 -2.05 5.58
N VAL A 101 -2.29 -2.07 6.87
CA VAL A 101 -0.96 -2.51 7.31
C VAL A 101 -0.77 -4.00 7.07
N TRP A 102 -1.79 -4.83 7.27
CA TRP A 102 -1.75 -6.25 6.91
C TRP A 102 -1.51 -6.43 5.41
N GLN A 103 -2.26 -5.72 4.57
CA GLN A 103 -2.13 -5.79 3.11
C GLN A 103 -0.75 -5.32 2.65
N TYR A 104 -0.24 -4.23 3.20
CA TYR A 104 1.11 -3.74 2.94
C TYR A 104 2.18 -4.77 3.28
N ARG A 105 2.08 -5.40 4.46
CA ARG A 105 3.03 -6.44 4.89
C ARG A 105 2.91 -7.69 4.03
N HIS A 106 1.70 -8.06 3.64
CA HIS A 106 1.46 -9.14 2.71
C HIS A 106 2.10 -8.86 1.33
N ALA A 107 1.99 -7.64 0.80
CA ALA A 107 2.65 -7.23 -0.44
C ALA A 107 4.18 -7.21 -0.31
N LYS A 108 4.73 -6.76 0.83
CA LYS A 108 6.18 -6.85 1.09
C LYS A 108 6.67 -8.30 1.13
N ASN A 109 5.95 -9.17 1.82
CA ASN A 109 6.28 -10.58 1.90
C ASN A 109 6.19 -11.28 0.54
N ALA A 110 5.28 -10.85 -0.34
CA ALA A 110 5.22 -11.39 -1.71
C ALA A 110 6.51 -11.10 -2.50
N ARG A 111 7.21 -9.98 -2.24
CA ARG A 111 8.53 -9.70 -2.84
C ARG A 111 9.59 -10.72 -2.44
N LEU A 112 9.54 -11.20 -1.19
CA LEU A 112 10.38 -12.31 -0.74
C LEU A 112 10.07 -13.61 -1.48
N LEU A 113 8.92 -13.73 -2.13
CA LEU A 113 8.51 -14.90 -2.90
C LEU A 113 8.72 -14.70 -4.41
N GLY A 114 9.45 -13.65 -4.81
CA GLY A 114 9.76 -13.38 -6.21
C GLY A 114 8.78 -12.45 -6.92
N SER A 115 7.87 -11.78 -6.20
CA SER A 115 7.07 -10.69 -6.77
C SER A 115 7.98 -9.52 -7.16
N GLN A 116 8.33 -9.43 -8.44
CA GLN A 116 9.16 -8.35 -8.99
C GLN A 116 8.35 -7.30 -9.75
N ASP A 117 7.02 -7.47 -9.84
CA ASP A 117 6.17 -6.60 -10.64
C ASP A 117 6.14 -5.16 -10.07
N GLY A 118 6.55 -4.21 -10.91
CA GLY A 118 6.25 -2.78 -10.72
C GLY A 118 4.76 -2.50 -10.88
N GLY A 119 4.35 -1.25 -10.64
CA GLY A 119 2.94 -0.84 -10.76
C GLY A 119 2.08 -1.25 -9.56
N VAL A 120 0.80 -1.58 -9.82
CA VAL A 120 -0.24 -1.77 -8.78
C VAL A 120 0.07 -2.90 -7.79
N ALA A 121 0.89 -3.88 -8.16
CA ALA A 121 1.32 -4.95 -7.26
C ALA A 121 2.32 -4.49 -6.19
N SER A 122 2.96 -3.32 -6.34
CA SER A 122 3.95 -2.85 -5.37
C SER A 122 3.32 -2.48 -4.01
N PRO A 123 4.07 -2.61 -2.88
CA PRO A 123 3.55 -2.34 -1.54
C PRO A 123 3.04 -0.91 -1.33
N GLY A 124 3.56 0.09 -2.07
CA GLY A 124 3.05 1.46 -1.98
C GLY A 124 1.57 1.56 -2.33
N TRP A 125 1.11 0.80 -3.33
CA TRP A 125 -0.29 0.75 -3.74
C TRP A 125 -1.20 0.02 -2.75
N ALA A 126 -0.65 -0.83 -1.88
CA ALA A 126 -1.42 -1.44 -0.79
C ALA A 126 -1.89 -0.40 0.25
N ILE A 127 -1.26 0.79 0.27
CA ILE A 127 -1.66 1.93 1.10
C ILE A 127 -2.37 2.96 0.22
N GLY A 128 -1.68 3.49 -0.79
CA GLY A 128 -2.18 4.60 -1.60
C GLY A 128 -3.48 4.28 -2.35
N GLY A 129 -3.71 3.02 -2.73
CA GLY A 129 -4.91 2.60 -3.42
C GLY A 129 -6.21 2.87 -2.64
N TRP A 130 -6.14 2.87 -1.30
CA TRP A 130 -7.32 3.10 -0.44
C TRP A 130 -7.75 4.56 -0.37
N PHE A 131 -6.85 5.50 -0.67
CA PHE A 131 -7.08 6.94 -0.53
C PHE A 131 -7.47 7.62 -1.84
N ILE A 132 -7.57 6.87 -2.94
CA ILE A 132 -7.99 7.40 -4.24
C ILE A 132 -9.49 7.14 -4.40
N PRO A 133 -10.33 8.20 -4.48
CA PRO A 133 -11.76 8.04 -4.69
C PRO A 133 -12.06 7.19 -5.93
N LEU A 134 -13.07 6.31 -5.83
CA LEU A 134 -13.48 5.32 -6.85
C LEU A 134 -12.45 4.21 -7.11
N ALA A 135 -11.17 4.55 -7.19
CA ALA A 135 -10.12 3.55 -7.38
C ALA A 135 -9.90 2.68 -6.14
N ASN A 136 -10.30 3.15 -4.95
CA ASN A 136 -10.31 2.40 -3.70
C ASN A 136 -11.17 1.12 -3.73
N PHE A 137 -12.10 0.98 -4.68
CA PHE A 137 -12.87 -0.25 -4.89
C PHE A 137 -12.10 -1.33 -5.66
N VAL A 138 -11.08 -0.94 -6.44
CA VAL A 138 -10.46 -1.83 -7.43
C VAL A 138 -8.98 -2.01 -7.16
N ILE A 139 -8.23 -0.93 -6.92
CA ILE A 139 -6.78 -0.95 -6.77
C ILE A 139 -6.34 -1.86 -5.61
N PRO A 140 -6.92 -1.78 -4.40
CA PRO A 140 -6.55 -2.69 -3.32
C PRO A 140 -6.79 -4.17 -3.67
N ALA A 141 -7.87 -4.48 -4.37
CA ALA A 141 -8.18 -5.85 -4.79
C ALA A 141 -7.18 -6.37 -5.83
N ILE A 142 -6.83 -5.55 -6.83
CA ILE A 142 -5.81 -5.89 -7.83
C ILE A 142 -4.46 -6.12 -7.14
N ASN A 143 -4.07 -5.22 -6.23
CA ASN A 143 -2.83 -5.35 -5.46
C ASN A 143 -2.81 -6.67 -4.67
N LEU A 144 -3.88 -6.97 -3.94
CA LEU A 144 -3.95 -8.17 -3.11
C LEU A 144 -3.94 -9.45 -3.95
N PHE A 145 -4.71 -9.50 -5.03
CA PHE A 145 -4.77 -10.62 -5.97
C PHE A 145 -3.40 -10.87 -6.63
N GLY A 146 -2.77 -9.80 -7.13
CA GLY A 146 -1.45 -9.86 -7.77
C GLY A 146 -0.34 -10.33 -6.82
N ASN A 147 -0.38 -9.92 -5.55
CA ASN A 147 0.61 -10.36 -4.57
C ASN A 147 0.37 -11.80 -4.10
N ALA A 148 -0.88 -12.18 -3.89
CA ALA A 148 -1.24 -13.49 -3.34
C ALA A 148 -0.92 -14.67 -4.27
N ARG A 149 -0.83 -14.46 -5.60
CA ARG A 149 -0.41 -15.49 -6.56
C ARG A 149 1.01 -16.03 -6.32
N HIS A 150 1.86 -15.25 -5.65
CA HIS A 150 3.24 -15.65 -5.34
C HIS A 150 3.32 -16.55 -4.10
N SER A 151 2.21 -16.73 -3.38
CA SER A 151 2.11 -17.59 -2.20
C SER A 151 1.36 -18.91 -2.48
N THR A 152 0.91 -19.14 -3.72
CA THR A 152 0.22 -20.37 -4.14
C THR A 152 1.18 -21.28 -4.90
N THR A 153 1.09 -22.60 -4.69
CA THR A 153 1.88 -23.58 -5.46
C THR A 153 1.33 -23.73 -6.88
N SER A 154 2.16 -24.23 -7.80
CA SER A 154 1.83 -24.45 -9.22
C SER A 154 0.61 -25.34 -9.48
N ALA A 155 0.08 -26.03 -8.46
CA ALA A 155 -1.14 -26.83 -8.53
C ALA A 155 -2.43 -25.97 -8.38
N GLU A 156 -2.36 -24.80 -7.72
CA GLU A 156 -3.50 -23.90 -7.46
C GLU A 156 -3.55 -22.72 -8.46
N ARG A 157 -3.37 -23.00 -9.76
CA ARG A 157 -3.19 -22.01 -10.86
C ARG A 157 -4.27 -20.93 -11.04
N ARG A 158 -5.40 -20.97 -10.32
CA ARG A 158 -6.49 -20.00 -10.48
C ARG A 158 -6.32 -18.71 -9.66
N GLY A 159 -5.29 -18.62 -8.82
CA GLY A 159 -5.15 -17.51 -7.87
C GLY A 159 -6.26 -17.54 -6.81
N PRO A 160 -6.20 -16.65 -5.81
CA PRO A 160 -7.17 -16.67 -4.73
C PRO A 160 -8.49 -16.04 -5.19
N ALA A 161 -9.40 -16.85 -5.73
CA ALA A 161 -10.75 -16.43 -6.14
C ALA A 161 -11.54 -15.70 -5.03
N ILE A 162 -11.16 -15.89 -3.76
CA ILE A 162 -11.73 -15.17 -2.63
C ILE A 162 -11.55 -13.65 -2.71
N VAL A 163 -10.45 -13.15 -3.31
CA VAL A 163 -10.16 -11.71 -3.40
C VAL A 163 -11.18 -10.98 -4.28
N PRO A 164 -11.41 -11.36 -5.56
CA PRO A 164 -12.41 -10.68 -6.37
C PRO A 164 -13.84 -10.87 -5.82
N VAL A 165 -14.17 -12.03 -5.26
CA VAL A 165 -15.49 -12.27 -4.64
C VAL A 165 -15.73 -11.32 -3.47
N TRP A 166 -14.74 -11.19 -2.58
CA TRP A 166 -14.78 -10.22 -1.50
C TRP A 166 -14.89 -8.78 -2.01
N ALA A 167 -14.06 -8.39 -2.99
CA ALA A 167 -14.01 -7.02 -3.50
C ALA A 167 -15.32 -6.59 -4.15
N VAL A 168 -15.94 -7.47 -4.96
CA VAL A 168 -17.26 -7.21 -5.57
C VAL A 168 -18.33 -7.10 -4.49
N CYS A 169 -18.35 -8.02 -3.52
CA CYS A 169 -19.33 -8.00 -2.43
C CYS A 169 -19.22 -6.71 -1.59
N TRP A 170 -18.00 -6.35 -1.17
CA TRP A 170 -17.74 -5.13 -0.40
C TRP A 170 -18.06 -3.88 -1.22
N GLY A 171 -17.65 -3.83 -2.48
CA GLY A 171 -17.90 -2.69 -3.37
C GLY A 171 -19.38 -2.46 -3.63
N LEU A 172 -20.17 -3.53 -3.84
CA LEU A 172 -21.63 -3.43 -4.01
C LEU A 172 -22.31 -2.94 -2.73
N ALA A 173 -21.95 -3.52 -1.57
CA ALA A 173 -22.48 -3.07 -0.28
C ALA A 173 -22.19 -1.59 -0.02
N ALA A 174 -20.94 -1.18 -0.26
CA ALA A 174 -20.49 0.19 -0.04
C ALA A 174 -20.99 1.20 -1.10
N ALA A 175 -21.39 0.73 -2.28
CA ALA A 175 -22.08 1.55 -3.28
C ALA A 175 -23.56 1.74 -2.90
N LEU A 176 -24.24 0.68 -2.44
CA LEU A 176 -25.62 0.76 -1.93
C LEU A 176 -25.72 1.74 -0.76
N ASP A 177 -24.82 1.62 0.21
CA ASP A 177 -24.74 2.49 1.38
C ASP A 177 -24.52 3.96 1.01
N ARG A 178 -23.57 4.24 0.09
CA ARG A 178 -23.38 5.61 -0.43
C ARG A 178 -24.59 6.14 -1.18
N GLY A 179 -25.27 5.27 -1.93
CA GLY A 179 -26.52 5.61 -2.62
C GLY A 179 -27.63 5.95 -1.64
N ALA A 180 -27.75 5.19 -0.55
CA ALA A 180 -28.68 5.46 0.54
C ALA A 180 -28.43 6.85 1.14
N GLN A 181 -27.19 7.14 1.54
CA GLN A 181 -26.84 8.44 2.14
C GLN A 181 -27.03 9.61 1.16
N ALA A 182 -26.77 9.41 -0.14
CA ALA A 182 -27.01 10.43 -1.15
C ALA A 182 -28.51 10.65 -1.46
N SER A 183 -29.39 9.74 -1.02
CA SER A 183 -30.83 9.81 -1.26
C SER A 183 -31.62 10.48 -0.14
N ILE A 184 -31.00 10.71 1.03
CA ILE A 184 -31.61 11.44 2.15
C ILE A 184 -31.81 12.90 1.72
N PRO A 185 -33.06 13.39 1.62
CA PRO A 185 -33.34 14.77 1.22
C PRO A 185 -33.15 15.74 2.38
N ASP A 186 -33.20 17.04 2.08
CA ASP A 186 -33.30 18.06 3.13
C ASP A 186 -34.56 17.81 3.98
N GLU A 187 -34.44 18.02 5.30
CA GLU A 187 -35.51 17.77 6.29
C GLU A 187 -36.80 18.57 6.03
N LEU A 188 -36.72 19.62 5.21
CA LEU A 188 -37.83 20.48 4.83
C LEU A 188 -38.62 19.98 3.60
N SER A 189 -38.24 18.83 3.03
CA SER A 189 -38.88 18.26 1.85
C SER A 189 -40.22 17.59 2.19
N SER A 190 -41.23 17.77 1.33
CA SER A 190 -42.55 17.16 1.51
C SER A 190 -42.55 15.64 1.35
N ASP A 191 -41.53 15.09 0.67
CA ASP A 191 -41.31 13.66 0.45
C ASP A 191 -40.23 13.07 1.39
N TYR A 192 -39.90 13.78 2.49
CA TYR A 192 -38.87 13.38 3.45
C TYR A 192 -39.05 11.94 3.96
N LEU A 193 -40.25 11.61 4.47
CA LEU A 193 -40.52 10.30 5.07
C LEU A 193 -40.40 9.15 4.05
N ASP A 194 -40.91 9.33 2.83
CA ASP A 194 -40.80 8.32 1.77
C ASP A 194 -39.35 8.07 1.35
N ARG A 195 -38.55 9.14 1.25
CA ARG A 195 -37.13 9.02 0.92
C ARG A 195 -36.30 8.49 2.07
N LEU A 196 -36.62 8.85 3.31
CA LEU A 196 -35.97 8.30 4.49
C LEU A 196 -36.20 6.78 4.57
N ARG A 197 -37.45 6.34 4.37
CA ARG A 197 -37.80 4.92 4.26
C ARG A 197 -36.99 4.21 3.17
N THR A 198 -36.86 4.84 2.01
CA THR A 198 -36.09 4.31 0.88
C THR A 198 -34.60 4.21 1.22
N ALA A 199 -34.02 5.26 1.81
CA ALA A 199 -32.64 5.29 2.27
C ALA A 199 -32.38 4.19 3.29
N ASP A 200 -33.23 4.04 4.30
CA ASP A 200 -33.11 3.00 5.33
C ASP A 200 -33.21 1.60 4.75
N THR A 201 -34.09 1.40 3.76
CA THR A 201 -34.20 0.11 3.07
C THR A 201 -32.91 -0.24 2.34
N LEU A 202 -32.28 0.74 1.68
CA LEU A 202 -30.98 0.57 1.03
C LEU A 202 -29.85 0.34 2.05
N SER A 203 -29.83 1.08 3.17
CA SER A 203 -28.86 0.93 4.25
C SER A 203 -28.97 -0.44 4.93
N LEU A 204 -30.20 -0.94 5.11
CA LEU A 204 -30.46 -2.29 5.61
C LEU A 204 -29.89 -3.34 4.65
N ALA A 205 -30.18 -3.22 3.35
CA ALA A 205 -29.64 -4.12 2.32
C ALA A 205 -28.11 -4.06 2.25
N ALA A 206 -27.52 -2.86 2.38
CA ALA A 206 -26.08 -2.67 2.45
C ALA A 206 -25.45 -3.38 3.66
N ASN A 207 -26.10 -3.34 4.83
CA ASN A 207 -25.62 -4.05 6.02
C ASN A 207 -25.61 -5.57 5.85
N VAL A 208 -26.57 -6.16 5.12
CA VAL A 208 -26.51 -7.59 4.74
C VAL A 208 -25.27 -7.86 3.88
N GLY A 209 -25.00 -6.98 2.92
CA GLY A 209 -23.79 -7.03 2.09
C GLY A 209 -22.49 -6.88 2.92
N TYR A 210 -22.47 -6.00 3.91
CA TYR A 210 -21.31 -5.81 4.80
C TYR A 210 -21.05 -7.03 5.69
N ILE A 211 -22.09 -7.72 6.17
CA ILE A 211 -21.93 -9.00 6.89
C ILE A 211 -21.27 -10.04 5.98
N ALA A 212 -21.78 -10.21 4.76
CA ALA A 212 -21.18 -11.13 3.80
C ALA A 212 -19.73 -10.75 3.47
N ALA A 213 -19.45 -9.47 3.23
CA ALA A 213 -18.12 -8.96 3.00
C ALA A 213 -17.18 -9.19 4.19
N ALA A 214 -17.65 -9.04 5.43
CA ALA A 214 -16.87 -9.30 6.63
C ALA A 214 -16.49 -10.78 6.75
N VAL A 215 -17.43 -11.69 6.49
CA VAL A 215 -17.17 -13.14 6.47
C VAL A 215 -16.15 -13.49 5.39
N LEU A 216 -16.34 -12.98 4.17
CA LEU A 216 -15.40 -13.16 3.05
C LEU A 216 -14.02 -12.59 3.40
N ALA A 217 -13.95 -11.44 4.06
CA ALA A 217 -12.70 -10.85 4.52
C ALA A 217 -11.99 -11.72 5.56
N VAL A 218 -12.71 -12.32 6.53
CA VAL A 218 -12.13 -13.25 7.50
C VAL A 218 -11.53 -14.47 6.80
N VAL A 219 -12.29 -15.08 5.88
CA VAL A 219 -11.82 -16.23 5.09
C VAL A 219 -10.61 -15.83 4.26
N MET A 220 -10.65 -14.68 3.60
CA MET A 220 -9.56 -14.14 2.79
C MET A 220 -8.29 -13.94 3.62
N VAL A 221 -8.37 -13.17 4.72
CA VAL A 221 -7.22 -12.86 5.57
C VAL A 221 -6.59 -14.14 6.12
N ARG A 222 -7.41 -15.10 6.58
CA ARG A 222 -6.92 -16.39 7.08
C ARG A 222 -6.25 -17.21 5.98
N THR A 223 -6.90 -17.33 4.82
CA THR A 223 -6.41 -18.15 3.71
C THR A 223 -5.11 -17.60 3.14
N LEU A 224 -5.06 -16.29 2.85
CA LEU A 224 -3.88 -15.64 2.29
C LEU A 224 -2.71 -15.63 3.26
N THR A 225 -2.97 -15.34 4.54
CA THR A 225 -1.92 -15.36 5.57
C THR A 225 -1.32 -16.76 5.72
N THR A 226 -2.16 -17.79 5.82
CA THR A 226 -1.69 -19.19 6.00
C THR A 226 -0.87 -19.66 4.81
N ARG A 227 -1.33 -19.37 3.58
CA ARG A 227 -0.59 -19.70 2.35
C ARG A 227 0.75 -18.99 2.30
N GLN A 228 0.78 -17.69 2.63
CA GLN A 228 2.02 -16.92 2.61
C GLN A 228 3.01 -17.37 3.69
N GLU A 229 2.55 -17.68 4.90
CA GLU A 229 3.39 -18.24 5.96
C GLU A 229 3.99 -19.59 5.56
N ALA A 230 3.22 -20.49 4.95
CA ALA A 230 3.69 -21.78 4.46
C ALA A 230 4.72 -21.64 3.32
N ALA A 231 4.47 -20.73 2.37
CA ALA A 231 5.38 -20.46 1.26
C ALA A 231 6.72 -19.88 1.75
N LEU A 232 6.68 -18.94 2.70
CA LEU A 232 7.87 -18.36 3.31
C LEU A 232 8.68 -19.39 4.10
N ALA A 233 8.02 -20.25 4.89
CA ALA A 233 8.67 -21.34 5.61
C ALA A 233 9.39 -22.30 4.65
N THR A 234 8.74 -22.69 3.55
CA THR A 234 9.32 -23.55 2.51
C THR A 234 10.56 -22.90 1.87
N ARG A 235 10.50 -21.60 1.57
CA ARG A 235 11.64 -20.86 1.03
C ARG A 235 12.80 -20.82 2.03
N MET A 236 12.54 -20.55 3.30
CA MET A 236 13.58 -20.57 4.34
C MET A 236 14.24 -21.92 4.48
N THR A 237 13.47 -23.02 4.47
CA THR A 237 14.05 -24.37 4.50
C THR A 237 14.90 -24.64 3.25
N SER A 238 14.48 -24.20 2.06
CA SER A 238 15.29 -24.37 0.85
C SER A 238 16.60 -23.58 0.90
N ILE A 239 16.61 -22.39 1.50
CA ILE A 239 17.82 -21.59 1.71
C ILE A 239 18.73 -22.27 2.75
N GLY A 240 18.16 -22.81 3.83
CA GLY A 240 18.91 -23.57 4.84
C GLY A 240 19.49 -24.90 4.33
N HIS A 241 18.84 -25.52 3.34
CA HIS A 241 19.34 -26.71 2.64
C HIS A 241 20.30 -26.39 1.49
N GLN A 242 20.31 -25.14 0.99
CA GLN A 242 21.42 -24.61 0.19
C GLN A 242 22.60 -24.32 1.13
N GLN A 243 23.24 -25.39 1.62
CA GLN A 243 24.63 -25.36 2.03
C GLN A 243 25.42 -24.53 1.01
N PRO A 244 26.29 -23.58 1.42
CA PRO A 244 27.11 -22.86 0.46
C PRO A 244 27.91 -23.90 -0.32
N TYR A 245 27.57 -24.08 -1.59
CA TYR A 245 28.35 -24.89 -2.51
C TYR A 245 29.65 -24.13 -2.81
N ALA A 246 30.55 -24.10 -1.82
CA ALA A 246 31.95 -23.70 -1.91
C ALA A 246 32.71 -23.96 -0.58
N SER A 247 32.40 -24.99 0.21
CA SER A 247 33.47 -25.61 0.99
C SER A 247 34.20 -26.53 0.02
N TRP A 248 35.29 -26.04 -0.58
CA TRP A 248 36.26 -26.90 -1.26
C TRP A 248 36.50 -28.14 -0.38
N PRO A 249 36.53 -29.37 -0.93
CA PRO A 249 36.87 -30.54 -0.12
C PRO A 249 38.20 -30.25 0.57
N ALA A 250 38.21 -30.28 1.90
CA ALA A 250 39.43 -30.16 2.68
C ALA A 250 40.42 -31.17 2.12
N ALA A 251 41.62 -30.70 1.75
CA ALA A 251 42.67 -31.58 1.26
C ALA A 251 42.88 -32.71 2.28
N PRO A 252 43.05 -33.98 1.83
CA PRO A 252 43.29 -35.09 2.73
C PRO A 252 44.48 -34.76 3.66
N PRO A 253 44.42 -35.10 4.96
CA PRO A 253 45.53 -34.86 5.87
C PRO A 253 46.73 -35.70 5.42
N GLY A 254 47.71 -35.06 4.77
CA GLY A 254 48.91 -35.73 4.27
C GLY A 254 49.61 -35.11 3.07
N ALA A 255 49.01 -34.13 2.38
CA ALA A 255 49.69 -33.48 1.25
C ALA A 255 50.69 -32.40 1.72
N GLN A 256 51.88 -32.82 2.14
CA GLN A 256 53.05 -31.95 2.25
C GLN A 256 53.49 -31.52 0.83
N TYR A 257 53.04 -30.34 0.38
CA TYR A 257 53.70 -29.66 -0.73
C TYR A 257 54.88 -28.85 -0.15
N GLY A 258 56.08 -29.29 -0.50
CA GLY A 258 57.34 -28.72 -0.03
C GLY A 258 57.51 -27.26 -0.42
N GLN A 259 57.91 -26.45 0.56
CA GLN A 259 58.50 -25.14 0.36
C GLN A 259 59.84 -25.32 -0.38
N GLN A 260 59.98 -24.81 -1.61
CA GLN A 260 61.29 -24.58 -2.23
C GLN A 260 61.71 -23.12 -1.97
N PRO A 261 62.90 -22.87 -1.39
CA PRO A 261 63.36 -21.52 -1.10
C PRO A 261 63.99 -20.90 -2.36
N TYR A 262 63.46 -19.76 -2.81
CA TYR A 262 64.06 -18.95 -3.86
C TYR A 262 65.35 -18.28 -3.36
N GLY A 263 66.50 -18.68 -3.92
CA GLY A 263 67.78 -17.99 -3.77
C GLY A 263 67.89 -16.78 -4.70
N GLN A 264 68.52 -15.70 -4.20
CA GLN A 264 68.76 -14.46 -4.95
C GLN A 264 69.71 -14.66 -6.14
N PRO A 265 69.50 -13.97 -7.27
CA PRO A 265 70.50 -13.85 -8.31
C PRO A 265 71.36 -12.58 -8.12
N GLY A 266 72.68 -12.77 -7.98
CA GLY A 266 73.68 -11.72 -8.11
C GLY A 266 74.06 -11.51 -9.58
N TYR A 267 74.01 -10.27 -10.05
CA TYR A 267 74.46 -9.90 -11.39
C TYR A 267 75.66 -8.93 -11.30
N GLY A 268 76.69 -9.25 -12.06
CA GLY A 268 77.95 -8.52 -12.14
C GLY A 268 77.86 -7.19 -12.90
N GLN A 269 78.87 -6.36 -12.63
CA GLN A 269 79.11 -5.04 -13.21
C GLN A 269 79.49 -5.09 -14.70
N GLN A 270 78.97 -4.16 -15.50
CA GLN A 270 79.65 -3.57 -16.67
C GLN A 270 79.21 -2.10 -16.86
N PRO A 271 80.11 -1.17 -17.25
CA PRO A 271 79.88 0.28 -17.15
C PRO A 271 79.48 0.93 -18.50
N TYR A 272 78.71 2.04 -18.46
CA TYR A 272 78.91 3.32 -19.18
C TYR A 272 77.59 4.12 -19.34
N GLY A 273 77.63 5.42 -19.01
CA GLY A 273 76.80 6.48 -19.61
C GLY A 273 75.68 7.12 -18.76
N GLN A 274 75.95 8.29 -18.18
CA GLN A 274 74.95 9.29 -17.74
C GLN A 274 74.55 10.18 -18.95
N PRO A 275 73.34 10.82 -19.02
CA PRO A 275 72.95 11.93 -18.13
C PRO A 275 71.46 12.13 -17.74
N ALA A 276 71.31 12.69 -16.52
CA ALA A 276 70.35 13.63 -15.91
C ALA A 276 68.95 13.93 -16.51
N TYR A 277 67.92 14.04 -15.64
CA TYR A 277 67.15 15.28 -15.36
C TYR A 277 66.08 15.09 -14.24
N GLY A 278 66.14 15.94 -13.18
CA GLY A 278 64.98 16.54 -12.46
C GLY A 278 64.27 15.79 -11.31
N PRO A 279 64.19 16.37 -10.08
CA PRO A 279 63.33 15.86 -8.99
C PRO A 279 61.87 16.41 -9.04
N PRO A 280 60.85 15.64 -8.62
CA PRO A 280 59.47 16.12 -8.51
C PRO A 280 59.21 16.87 -7.19
N PRO A 281 58.35 17.91 -7.17
CA PRO A 281 58.09 18.72 -5.98
C PRO A 281 57.02 18.12 -5.04
N ALA A 282 57.16 18.49 -3.76
CA ALA A 282 56.43 18.02 -2.59
C ALA A 282 54.98 18.55 -2.47
N GLY A 283 54.11 17.72 -1.87
CA GLY A 283 52.73 18.08 -1.50
C GLY A 283 52.63 18.78 -0.13
N PRO A 284 51.65 19.69 0.08
CA PRO A 284 51.30 20.22 1.41
C PRO A 284 50.13 19.47 2.09
N PRO A 285 49.86 19.73 3.39
CA PRO A 285 49.53 18.71 4.40
C PRO A 285 48.06 18.67 4.87
N TYR A 286 47.75 17.67 5.71
CA TYR A 286 46.46 17.37 6.34
C TYR A 286 45.89 18.46 7.26
N GLY A 287 44.56 18.60 7.22
CA GLY A 287 43.69 18.65 8.42
C GLY A 287 42.80 19.89 8.59
N GLN A 288 41.47 19.74 8.46
CA GLN A 288 40.43 20.37 9.30
C GLN A 288 39.09 19.58 9.24
N PRO A 289 38.30 19.50 10.34
CA PRO A 289 37.02 18.78 10.41
C PRO A 289 35.82 19.61 9.88
N ALA A 290 34.83 18.91 9.32
CA ALA A 290 33.67 19.50 8.61
C ALA A 290 32.57 20.06 9.54
N PRO A 291 31.92 21.19 9.18
CA PRO A 291 30.75 21.73 9.89
C PRO A 291 29.40 21.12 9.41
N PRO A 292 28.30 21.26 10.18
CA PRO A 292 27.04 20.57 9.92
C PRO A 292 26.06 21.37 9.03
N TYR A 293 25.37 20.63 8.15
CA TYR A 293 24.11 20.87 7.43
C TYR A 293 23.75 22.32 7.03
N GLY A 294 24.00 22.66 5.75
CA GLY A 294 23.37 23.77 5.03
C GLY A 294 22.18 23.31 4.18
N GLN A 295 21.12 24.11 4.13
CA GLN A 295 19.93 23.95 3.28
C GLN A 295 20.29 23.93 1.78
N PRO A 296 19.54 23.23 0.90
CA PRO A 296 19.80 23.25 -0.54
C PRO A 296 19.38 24.59 -1.16
N GLN A 297 20.29 25.22 -1.92
CA GLN A 297 19.99 26.33 -2.83
C GLN A 297 19.05 25.87 -3.98
N PRO A 298 18.17 26.74 -4.50
CA PRO A 298 17.31 26.43 -5.63
C PRO A 298 18.14 26.31 -6.92
N GLY A 299 18.04 25.17 -7.60
CA GLY A 299 18.58 24.99 -8.95
C GLY A 299 17.74 25.72 -10.02
N PRO A 300 18.28 25.92 -11.24
CA PRO A 300 17.56 26.59 -12.32
C PRO A 300 16.31 25.81 -12.74
N ASN A 301 15.21 26.53 -13.02
CA ASN A 301 13.94 25.95 -13.45
C ASN A 301 14.11 25.08 -14.70
N PRO A 302 13.45 23.90 -14.76
CA PRO A 302 13.41 23.08 -15.96
C PRO A 302 12.60 23.77 -17.10
N PRO A 303 12.88 23.45 -18.38
CA PRO A 303 12.14 24.00 -19.51
C PRO A 303 10.66 23.55 -19.50
N PRO A 304 9.74 24.36 -20.06
CA PRO A 304 8.31 24.07 -20.04
C PRO A 304 7.97 22.78 -20.80
N SER A 305 7.05 22.00 -20.24
CA SER A 305 6.56 20.74 -20.81
C SER A 305 5.78 20.97 -22.12
N PRO A 306 5.97 20.15 -23.17
CA PRO A 306 5.17 20.23 -24.40
C PRO A 306 3.70 19.81 -24.22
N PHE A 307 3.30 19.43 -23.00
CA PHE A 307 1.93 19.04 -22.64
C PHE A 307 1.27 20.00 -21.65
N ALA A 308 1.82 21.20 -21.46
CA ALA A 308 1.13 22.25 -20.71
C ALA A 308 -0.12 22.70 -21.49
N PRO A 309 -1.31 22.75 -20.86
CA PRO A 309 -2.48 23.37 -21.50
C PRO A 309 -2.15 24.82 -21.82
N SER A 310 -2.35 25.24 -23.07
CA SER A 310 -2.35 26.65 -23.44
C SER A 310 -3.41 27.38 -22.62
N ASP A 311 -3.02 28.49 -21.97
CA ASP A 311 -3.94 29.37 -21.26
C ASP A 311 -5.14 29.71 -22.18
N PRO A 312 -6.39 29.56 -21.72
CA PRO A 312 -7.53 30.00 -22.50
C PRO A 312 -7.49 31.53 -22.64
N PRO A 313 -7.93 32.09 -23.78
CA PRO A 313 -8.12 33.53 -23.90
C PRO A 313 -9.13 34.01 -22.83
N PRO A 314 -9.01 35.26 -22.35
CA PRO A 314 -9.91 35.78 -21.33
C PRO A 314 -11.34 35.76 -21.86
N ASN A 315 -12.21 34.95 -21.24
CA ASN A 315 -13.64 34.94 -21.50
C ASN A 315 -14.23 36.31 -21.15
N ALA A 316 -14.94 36.92 -22.10
CA ALA A 316 -15.57 38.23 -21.98
C ALA A 316 -16.90 38.22 -21.18
N ASP A 317 -17.33 37.09 -20.63
CA ASP A 317 -18.64 36.93 -19.98
C ASP A 317 -18.55 36.20 -18.62
N GLY A 318 -17.73 36.72 -17.70
CA GLY A 318 -17.77 36.35 -16.28
C GLY A 318 -18.62 37.32 -15.46
N PRO A 319 -19.25 36.88 -14.35
CA PRO A 319 -20.02 37.78 -13.49
C PRO A 319 -19.12 38.90 -12.94
N ALA A 320 -19.65 40.13 -12.90
CA ALA A 320 -18.92 41.33 -12.50
C ALA A 320 -18.24 41.15 -11.13
N ALA A 321 -16.98 41.55 -11.03
CA ALA A 321 -16.24 41.54 -9.78
C ALA A 321 -16.96 42.40 -8.71
N PRO A 322 -16.97 41.99 -7.43
CA PRO A 322 -17.53 42.81 -6.37
C PRO A 322 -16.74 44.13 -6.23
N PRO A 323 -17.40 45.25 -5.90
CA PRO A 323 -16.72 46.54 -5.76
C PRO A 323 -15.68 46.50 -4.63
N ALA A 324 -14.57 47.21 -4.84
CA ALA A 324 -13.48 47.31 -3.88
C ALA A 324 -13.96 47.87 -2.53
N PRO A 325 -13.40 47.38 -1.39
CA PRO A 325 -13.72 47.93 -0.08
C PRO A 325 -13.28 49.40 0.04
N PRO A 326 -14.00 50.24 0.79
CA PRO A 326 -13.64 51.64 0.99
C PRO A 326 -12.29 51.77 1.72
N PRO A 327 -11.53 52.87 1.47
CA PRO A 327 -10.25 53.08 2.12
C PRO A 327 -10.42 53.22 3.66
N PRO A 328 -9.40 52.80 4.44
CA PRO A 328 -9.45 52.89 5.90
C PRO A 328 -9.55 54.34 6.37
N VAL A 329 -10.40 54.57 7.37
CA VAL A 329 -10.60 55.87 8.03
C VAL A 329 -9.30 56.27 8.76
N PRO A 330 -8.78 57.50 8.57
CA PRO A 330 -7.60 57.94 9.28
C PRO A 330 -7.87 58.03 10.79
N PRO A 331 -6.86 57.75 11.65
CA PRO A 331 -7.02 57.86 13.10
C PRO A 331 -7.30 59.31 13.51
N PRO A 332 -8.05 59.54 14.60
CA PRO A 332 -8.27 60.88 15.12
C PRO A 332 -6.93 61.52 15.51
N ALA A 333 -6.72 62.74 15.04
CA ALA A 333 -5.60 63.59 15.46
C ALA A 333 -5.74 63.96 16.96
N PRO A 334 -4.62 64.16 17.67
CA PRO A 334 -4.59 64.35 19.13
C PRO A 334 -5.31 65.62 19.61
#